data_AF-A0AAE4Z891-F1
#
_entry.id   AF-A0AAE4Z891-F1
#
_cell.length_a   1.000
_cell.length_b   1.000
_cell.length_c   1.000
_cell.angle_alpha   90.00
_cell.angle_beta   90.00
_cell.angle_gamma   90.00
#
_symmetry.space_group_name_H-M   'P 1'
#
loop_
_entity.id
_entity.type
_entity.pdbx_description
1 polymer ?
#
loop_
_entity_poly.entity_id
_entity_poly.type
_entity_poly.pdbx_seq_one_letter_code
_entity_poly.pdbx_strand_id
1 'polypeptide(L)'
;MAANGRHLKKILFTPVFAFLTASSGLAQGALLDSAALADARMYTTLDEALREPERVYKLEFRSRSTVGRPLPAEIGSLVNLQVFRAPGYGISELPAQIGKLTNLQVLDLSANRLSELPDEIGNLTNLRELSLSGNDFDGLPPVVFSLRGLRRLTLVGMDLTELPPDIGRLTNLRYLSLVRNRIARLPSEIGELTNLRYLGLGGNQLTALPPEIGRLSKLRSLDLRGNRLTELPPAIAGLLELPHPAGRAAAERLGPNRRFENEGRPLLGPDLEATIAESRSLPGIEEVAELVERMEAMEAGRVTWERPNVARLDQAAAGLEAHLEEHPDDVRALILYARLGRFASVSQPDVISREEGPPSYDARYAPFLAALDRALELDPTSAEAHYWRARINGIRVPDISSGRMAYRHLDLQEAIEAAEAAVELAPENIAYREALALYLVAARRYPRALDVMRPAEGGRHPIYTLLADMEAVPIPESATFSPEDSESFAEQQLQRERFSDYPMLRVRMYVLPLTADEIETFYAGHYDGFEFSEPETQELGEGAEARVYVALLARANGDRQAIKVSDIEEIETDDAILVSAFELRGMPAEARVATPAGHPIPPNYGDIYSYLFVVNYGVVD
;
A
#
# COMPACT_ATOMS: atom_id res chain seq x y z
N MET A 1 17.06 -2.29 35.68
CA MET A 1 15.75 -2.89 36.01
C MET A 1 14.56 -1.93 35.84
N ALA A 2 14.59 -0.66 36.26
CA ALA A 2 13.44 0.26 36.08
C ALA A 2 13.22 0.87 34.68
N ALA A 3 14.15 0.69 33.73
CA ALA A 3 14.07 1.30 32.39
C ALA A 3 13.22 0.51 31.39
N ASN A 4 13.17 -0.82 31.51
CA ASN A 4 12.42 -1.70 30.59
C ASN A 4 10.91 -1.58 30.80
N GLY A 5 10.44 -1.46 32.06
CA GLY A 5 9.01 -1.30 32.36
C GLY A 5 8.37 -0.03 31.77
N ARG A 6 9.12 1.06 31.58
CA ARG A 6 8.61 2.27 30.91
C ARG A 6 8.47 2.11 29.40
N HIS A 7 9.34 1.32 28.77
CA HIS A 7 9.24 1.02 27.35
C HIS A 7 8.05 0.09 27.08
N LEU A 8 7.83 -0.92 27.94
CA LEU A 8 6.66 -1.81 27.86
C LEU A 8 5.34 -1.06 28.06
N LYS A 9 5.23 -0.22 29.11
CA LYS A 9 4.06 0.64 29.29
C LYS A 9 3.85 1.53 28.07
N LYS A 10 4.88 2.19 27.54
CA LYS A 10 4.73 2.93 26.27
C LYS A 10 4.22 2.04 25.12
N ILE A 11 4.72 0.83 24.92
CA ILE A 11 4.30 -0.04 23.81
C ILE A 11 2.83 -0.47 23.94
N LEU A 12 2.38 -0.80 25.14
CA LEU A 12 1.01 -1.24 25.45
C LEU A 12 0.00 -0.09 25.43
N PHE A 13 0.39 1.11 25.89
CA PHE A 13 -0.49 2.27 26.04
C PHE A 13 -0.45 3.25 24.84
N THR A 14 0.62 3.31 24.04
CA THR A 14 0.68 4.16 22.82
C THR A 14 -0.39 3.83 21.75
N PRO A 15 -0.72 2.56 21.43
CA PRO A 15 -1.81 2.28 20.47
C PRO A 15 -3.17 2.72 21.01
N VAL A 16 -3.30 2.70 22.32
CA VAL A 16 -4.49 3.02 23.08
C VAL A 16 -4.68 4.54 23.19
N PHE A 17 -3.67 5.34 23.52
CA PHE A 17 -3.83 6.81 23.60
C PHE A 17 -3.95 7.52 22.25
N ALA A 18 -3.40 6.93 21.19
CA ALA A 18 -3.61 7.43 19.83
C ALA A 18 -5.10 7.49 19.43
N PHE A 19 -5.95 6.71 20.11
CA PHE A 19 -7.41 6.70 20.00
C PHE A 19 -8.06 8.01 20.48
N LEU A 20 -7.56 8.60 21.58
CA LEU A 20 -8.16 9.77 22.22
C LEU A 20 -7.79 11.09 21.54
N THR A 21 -6.71 11.11 20.77
CA THR A 21 -6.24 12.31 20.06
C THR A 21 -6.99 12.61 18.76
N ALA A 22 -8.04 11.86 18.43
CA ALA A 22 -8.86 12.10 17.22
C ALA A 22 -9.80 13.32 17.33
N SER A 23 -9.90 13.96 18.50
CA SER A 23 -10.74 15.15 18.70
C SER A 23 -10.19 16.07 19.79
N SER A 24 -8.94 16.49 19.65
CA SER A 24 -8.49 17.73 20.30
C SER A 24 -7.36 18.32 19.47
N GLY A 25 -7.66 19.44 18.78
CA GLY A 25 -6.64 20.19 18.07
C GLY A 25 -5.60 20.70 19.05
N LEU A 26 -4.34 20.35 18.84
CA LEU A 26 -3.15 21.13 19.24
C LEU A 26 -1.88 20.43 18.69
N ALA A 27 -1.34 20.95 17.59
CA ALA A 27 0.12 21.05 17.35
C ALA A 27 0.37 21.87 16.09
N GLN A 28 0.65 23.16 16.25
CA GLN A 28 1.31 23.95 15.21
C GLN A 28 2.80 23.53 15.16
N GLY A 29 3.28 23.16 13.98
CA GLY A 29 4.72 23.18 13.66
C GLY A 29 5.51 21.88 13.77
N ALA A 30 4.90 20.73 14.08
CA ALA A 30 5.59 19.44 13.98
C ALA A 30 5.37 18.80 12.61
N LEU A 31 6.46 18.40 11.92
CA LEU A 31 6.34 17.48 10.80
C LEU A 31 5.70 16.19 11.32
N LEU A 32 4.49 15.89 10.83
CA LEU A 32 3.95 14.54 10.91
C LEU A 32 5.00 13.55 10.41
N ASP A 33 5.21 12.48 11.18
CA ASP A 33 5.97 11.35 10.71
C ASP A 33 5.23 10.64 9.56
N SER A 34 5.86 9.62 8.97
CA SER A 34 5.26 8.91 7.83
C SER A 34 3.90 8.29 8.14
N ALA A 35 3.67 7.87 9.39
CA ALA A 35 2.41 7.26 9.81
C ALA A 35 1.32 8.33 9.97
N ALA A 36 1.58 9.38 10.76
CA ALA A 36 0.62 10.48 10.93
C ALA A 36 0.33 11.21 9.61
N LEU A 37 1.32 11.33 8.72
CA LEU A 37 1.11 11.89 7.38
C LEU A 37 0.26 10.97 6.49
N ALA A 38 0.39 9.65 6.61
CA ALA A 38 -0.46 8.69 5.90
C ALA A 38 -1.93 8.83 6.30
N ASP A 39 -2.19 9.09 7.59
CA ASP A 39 -3.53 9.26 8.17
C ASP A 39 -4.13 10.65 7.97
N ALA A 40 -3.28 11.65 7.72
CA ALA A 40 -3.77 13.02 7.53
C ALA A 40 -4.84 13.10 6.43
N ARG A 41 -5.82 13.99 6.60
CA ARG A 41 -6.87 14.22 5.60
C ARG A 41 -6.23 14.63 4.26
N MET A 42 -6.71 14.01 3.17
CA MET A 42 -6.38 14.42 1.81
C MET A 42 -7.40 15.45 1.35
N TYR A 43 -6.97 16.70 1.18
CA TYR A 43 -7.80 17.75 0.62
C TYR A 43 -7.75 17.65 -0.90
N THR A 44 -8.89 17.87 -1.56
CA THR A 44 -8.99 17.65 -3.02
C THR A 44 -9.11 18.92 -3.84
N THR A 45 -9.36 20.05 -3.18
CA THR A 45 -9.45 21.38 -3.76
C THR A 45 -8.81 22.41 -2.85
N LEU A 46 -8.34 23.52 -3.43
CA LEU A 46 -7.77 24.59 -2.63
C LEU A 46 -8.83 25.29 -1.76
N ASP A 47 -10.04 25.49 -2.26
CA ASP A 47 -11.12 26.12 -1.49
C ASP A 47 -11.49 25.33 -0.23
N GLU A 48 -11.48 24.00 -0.31
CA GLU A 48 -11.68 23.12 0.84
C GLU A 48 -10.54 23.25 1.86
N ALA A 49 -9.30 23.24 1.38
CA ALA A 49 -8.10 23.38 2.21
C ALA A 49 -8.07 24.73 2.94
N LEU A 50 -8.46 25.83 2.26
CA LEU A 50 -8.44 27.17 2.82
C LEU A 50 -9.50 27.40 3.92
N ARG A 51 -10.48 26.50 4.10
CA ARG A 51 -11.45 26.59 5.22
C ARG A 51 -10.83 26.21 6.56
N GLU A 52 -9.79 25.39 6.57
CA GLU A 52 -9.11 24.91 7.78
C GLU A 52 -7.59 24.79 7.56
N PRO A 53 -6.90 25.88 7.20
CA PRO A 53 -5.52 25.85 6.68
C PRO A 53 -4.51 25.23 7.64
N GLU A 54 -4.75 25.32 8.95
CA GLU A 54 -3.89 24.75 9.98
C GLU A 54 -3.93 23.21 10.03
N ARG A 55 -4.95 22.57 9.43
CA ARG A 55 -5.13 21.10 9.44
C ARG A 55 -4.66 20.43 8.14
N VAL A 56 -4.20 21.21 7.18
CA VAL A 56 -3.88 20.72 5.84
C VAL A 56 -2.44 20.23 5.76
N TYR A 57 -2.27 18.91 5.77
CA TYR A 57 -0.96 18.26 5.57
C TYR A 57 -0.80 17.64 4.19
N LYS A 58 -1.91 17.28 3.52
CA LYS A 58 -1.92 16.73 2.16
C LYS A 58 -2.97 17.41 1.29
N LEU A 59 -2.56 17.89 0.12
CA LEU A 59 -3.43 18.49 -0.88
C LEU A 59 -3.15 17.80 -2.23
N GLU A 60 -4.18 17.21 -2.81
CA GLU A 60 -4.13 16.58 -4.12
C GLU A 60 -5.29 17.06 -4.97
N PHE A 61 -5.03 17.83 -6.02
CA PHE A 61 -6.12 18.20 -6.93
C PHE A 61 -6.63 16.95 -7.63
N ARG A 62 -7.97 16.74 -7.63
CA ARG A 62 -8.64 15.57 -8.24
C ARG A 62 -9.65 15.89 -9.35
N SER A 63 -10.03 17.15 -9.53
CA SER A 63 -11.07 17.56 -10.49
C SER A 63 -10.53 18.59 -11.47
N ARG A 64 -10.68 18.33 -12.78
CA ARG A 64 -10.23 19.20 -13.88
C ARG A 64 -10.97 20.55 -13.95
N SER A 65 -11.70 21.00 -12.93
CA SER A 65 -12.46 22.26 -12.97
C SER A 65 -11.58 23.52 -12.96
N THR A 66 -10.26 23.39 -12.75
CA THR A 66 -9.30 24.51 -12.62
C THR A 66 -8.46 24.78 -13.87
N VAL A 67 -8.85 24.27 -15.05
CA VAL A 67 -8.07 24.41 -16.30
C VAL A 67 -7.65 25.87 -16.56
N GLY A 68 -6.33 26.11 -16.58
CA GLY A 68 -5.73 27.32 -17.16
C GLY A 68 -5.66 28.56 -16.26
N ARG A 69 -5.69 28.41 -14.93
CA ARG A 69 -5.49 29.52 -13.99
C ARG A 69 -4.14 29.42 -13.27
N PRO A 70 -3.47 30.56 -12.95
CA PRO A 70 -2.33 30.57 -12.05
C PRO A 70 -2.73 30.03 -10.67
N LEU A 71 -1.81 29.35 -9.98
CA LEU A 71 -2.07 28.90 -8.61
C LEU A 71 -2.13 30.15 -7.70
N PRO A 72 -3.18 30.34 -6.89
CA PRO A 72 -3.37 31.59 -6.18
C PRO A 72 -2.48 31.67 -4.92
N ALA A 73 -2.09 32.88 -4.52
CA ALA A 73 -1.09 33.15 -3.47
C ALA A 73 -1.50 32.64 -2.08
N GLU A 74 -2.79 32.43 -1.86
CA GLU A 74 -3.41 31.88 -0.66
C GLU A 74 -2.90 30.47 -0.33
N ILE A 75 -2.34 29.74 -1.29
CA ILE A 75 -1.66 28.46 -1.05
C ILE A 75 -0.60 28.58 0.05
N GLY A 76 0.08 29.73 0.17
CA GLY A 76 1.07 29.98 1.21
C GLY A 76 0.53 30.07 2.64
N SER A 77 -0.79 29.99 2.84
CA SER A 77 -1.41 29.88 4.17
C SER A 77 -1.40 28.44 4.72
N LEU A 78 -1.19 27.43 3.88
CA LEU A 78 -1.20 26.01 4.25
C LEU A 78 0.15 25.57 4.86
N VAL A 79 0.60 26.26 5.90
CA VAL A 79 1.98 26.14 6.44
C VAL A 79 2.37 24.75 6.96
N ASN A 80 1.38 23.89 7.22
CA ASN A 80 1.59 22.50 7.65
C ASN A 80 1.65 21.51 6.48
N LEU A 81 1.51 21.96 5.23
CA LEU A 81 1.46 21.11 4.06
C LEU A 81 2.79 20.36 3.87
N GLN A 82 2.70 19.04 3.78
CA GLN A 82 3.84 18.14 3.54
C GLN A 82 3.77 17.45 2.17
N VAL A 83 2.57 17.27 1.62
CA VAL A 83 2.36 16.67 0.31
C VAL A 83 1.46 17.56 -0.52
N PHE A 84 1.97 18.04 -1.66
CA PHE A 84 1.17 18.73 -2.66
C PHE A 84 1.29 18.02 -4.01
N ARG A 85 0.16 17.58 -4.56
CA ARG A 85 0.08 16.96 -5.88
C ARG A 85 -0.97 17.66 -6.73
N ALA A 86 -0.55 18.16 -7.88
CA ALA A 86 -1.45 18.76 -8.85
C ALA A 86 -1.01 18.38 -10.27
N PRO A 87 -0.98 17.08 -10.64
CA PRO A 87 -0.64 16.69 -11.99
C PRO A 87 -1.79 16.98 -12.98
N GLY A 88 -1.50 17.57 -14.14
CA GLY A 88 -2.51 17.65 -15.21
C GLY A 88 -3.56 18.76 -15.07
N TYR A 89 -3.31 19.81 -14.28
CA TYR A 89 -4.29 20.88 -14.01
C TYR A 89 -4.13 22.13 -14.88
N GLY A 90 -3.13 22.17 -15.75
CA GLY A 90 -2.86 23.31 -16.61
C GLY A 90 -2.44 24.56 -15.83
N ILE A 91 -1.76 24.38 -14.69
CA ILE A 91 -1.15 25.47 -13.93
C ILE A 91 -0.09 26.12 -14.81
N SER A 92 -0.21 27.42 -15.07
CA SER A 92 0.76 28.17 -15.89
C SER A 92 1.83 28.90 -15.07
N GLU A 93 1.58 29.17 -13.78
CA GLU A 93 2.49 29.92 -12.91
C GLU A 93 2.32 29.48 -11.44
N LEU A 94 3.41 29.49 -10.67
CA LEU A 94 3.40 29.32 -9.21
C LEU A 94 3.65 30.67 -8.51
N PRO A 95 2.91 30.99 -7.44
CA PRO A 95 3.10 32.22 -6.68
C PRO A 95 4.34 32.09 -5.79
N ALA A 96 5.06 33.20 -5.56
CA ALA A 96 6.22 33.27 -4.64
C ALA A 96 5.90 32.74 -3.22
N GLN A 97 4.64 32.84 -2.80
CA GLN A 97 4.13 32.34 -1.52
C GLN A 97 4.27 30.81 -1.35
N ILE A 98 4.50 30.05 -2.43
CA ILE A 98 4.84 28.62 -2.34
C ILE A 98 6.06 28.38 -1.44
N GLY A 99 7.02 29.32 -1.39
CA GLY A 99 8.20 29.23 -0.54
C GLY A 99 7.92 29.31 0.96
N LYS A 100 6.69 29.62 1.38
CA LYS A 100 6.28 29.57 2.79
C LYS A 100 6.02 28.15 3.29
N LEU A 101 5.87 27.18 2.39
CA LEU A 101 5.52 25.80 2.71
C LEU A 101 6.76 25.00 3.14
N THR A 102 7.49 25.48 4.13
CA THR A 102 8.80 24.92 4.52
C THR A 102 8.74 23.48 5.01
N ASN A 103 7.55 22.98 5.34
CA ASN A 103 7.30 21.58 5.72
C ASN A 103 7.10 20.64 4.52
N LEU A 104 7.02 21.16 3.30
CA LEU A 104 6.72 20.38 2.10
C LEU A 104 7.83 19.35 1.83
N GLN A 105 7.42 18.08 1.72
CA GLN A 105 8.31 16.95 1.45
C GLN A 105 8.12 16.39 0.03
N VAL A 106 6.90 16.46 -0.50
CA VAL A 106 6.53 15.97 -1.82
C VAL A 106 5.81 17.07 -2.61
N LEU A 107 6.35 17.39 -3.78
CA LEU A 107 5.76 18.33 -4.72
C LEU A 107 5.67 17.69 -6.11
N ASP A 108 4.45 17.39 -6.55
CA ASP A 108 4.17 16.91 -7.91
C ASP A 108 3.38 17.94 -8.70
N LEU A 109 4.02 18.51 -9.71
CA LEU A 109 3.46 19.49 -10.63
C LEU A 109 3.55 19.01 -12.09
N SER A 110 3.60 17.70 -12.30
CA SER A 110 3.72 17.12 -13.64
C SER A 110 2.52 17.42 -14.55
N ALA A 111 2.72 17.34 -15.87
CA ALA A 111 1.68 17.56 -16.88
C ALA A 111 0.93 18.91 -16.73
N ASN A 112 1.62 19.98 -16.34
CA ASN A 112 1.08 21.34 -16.30
C ASN A 112 1.65 22.18 -17.46
N ARG A 113 1.51 23.51 -17.39
CA ARG A 113 2.00 24.47 -18.40
C ARG A 113 3.02 25.44 -17.80
N LEU A 114 3.78 24.97 -16.81
CA LEU A 114 4.79 25.79 -16.15
C LEU A 114 5.97 26.03 -17.12
N SER A 115 6.39 27.27 -17.22
CA SER A 115 7.58 27.67 -17.98
C SER A 115 8.72 28.20 -17.08
N GLU A 116 8.40 28.55 -15.83
CA GLU A 116 9.35 29.01 -14.83
C GLU A 116 8.94 28.55 -13.41
N LEU A 117 9.88 28.67 -12.47
CA LEU A 117 9.65 28.47 -11.04
C LEU A 117 10.07 29.74 -10.29
N PRO A 118 9.31 30.20 -9.27
CA PRO A 118 9.72 31.32 -8.45
C PRO A 118 10.98 30.98 -7.65
N ASP A 119 11.86 31.96 -7.44
CA ASP A 119 13.12 31.78 -6.68
C ASP A 119 12.85 31.25 -5.26
N GLU A 120 11.72 31.61 -4.67
CA GLU A 120 11.27 31.19 -3.35
C GLU A 120 11.04 29.68 -3.23
N ILE A 121 10.93 28.93 -4.34
CA ILE A 121 10.89 27.47 -4.27
C ILE A 121 12.15 26.90 -3.60
N GLY A 122 13.27 27.61 -3.66
CA GLY A 122 14.50 27.26 -2.95
C GLY A 122 14.38 27.24 -1.42
N ASN A 123 13.33 27.84 -0.85
CA ASN A 123 13.07 27.82 0.60
C ASN A 123 12.48 26.49 1.09
N LEU A 124 12.11 25.57 0.19
CA LEU A 124 11.54 24.26 0.51
C LEU A 124 12.60 23.26 0.97
N THR A 125 13.30 23.57 2.06
CA THR A 125 14.48 22.81 2.54
C THR A 125 14.17 21.38 2.96
N ASN A 126 12.91 21.06 3.26
CA ASN A 126 12.45 19.70 3.59
C ASN A 126 12.01 18.88 2.37
N LEU A 127 12.06 19.44 1.16
CA LEU A 127 11.59 18.78 -0.05
C LEU A 127 12.48 17.57 -0.40
N ARG A 128 11.86 16.40 -0.54
CA ARG A 128 12.50 15.12 -0.84
C ARG A 128 12.15 14.62 -2.23
N GLU A 129 10.95 14.91 -2.70
CA GLU A 129 10.47 14.48 -4.02
C GLU A 129 9.93 15.66 -4.81
N LEU A 130 10.44 15.82 -6.03
CA LEU A 130 10.01 16.84 -6.97
C LEU A 130 9.74 16.22 -8.34
N SER A 131 8.53 16.46 -8.87
CA SER A 131 8.15 16.07 -10.23
C SER A 131 7.71 17.28 -11.04
N LEU A 132 8.42 17.52 -12.15
CA LEU A 132 8.14 18.60 -13.12
C LEU A 132 7.88 18.06 -14.54
N SER A 133 7.77 16.74 -14.68
CA SER A 133 7.61 16.04 -15.97
C SER A 133 6.48 16.63 -16.81
N GLY A 134 6.67 16.76 -18.13
CA GLY A 134 5.63 17.23 -19.06
C GLY A 134 5.14 18.68 -18.82
N ASN A 135 6.06 19.58 -18.49
CA ASN A 135 5.83 21.04 -18.46
C ASN A 135 6.61 21.73 -19.59
N ASP A 136 6.37 23.03 -19.79
CA ASP A 136 6.84 23.84 -20.92
C ASP A 136 8.11 24.67 -20.58
N PHE A 137 9.04 24.10 -19.82
CA PHE A 137 10.26 24.80 -19.42
C PHE A 137 11.28 24.94 -20.56
N ASP A 138 11.87 26.13 -20.72
CA ASP A 138 13.02 26.35 -21.60
C ASP A 138 14.32 25.99 -20.86
N GLY A 139 14.56 24.68 -20.72
CA GLY A 139 15.66 24.14 -19.92
C GLY A 139 15.30 23.96 -18.43
N LEU A 140 16.20 23.36 -17.65
CA LEU A 140 15.94 23.07 -16.23
C LEU A 140 16.21 24.33 -15.38
N PRO A 141 15.23 24.86 -14.61
CA PRO A 141 15.43 26.09 -13.84
C PRO A 141 16.56 25.97 -12.80
N PRO A 142 17.49 26.94 -12.73
CA PRO A 142 18.65 26.86 -11.82
C PRO A 142 18.30 26.71 -10.34
N VAL A 143 17.15 27.25 -9.92
CA VAL A 143 16.67 27.17 -8.54
C VAL A 143 16.45 25.72 -8.08
N VAL A 144 16.20 24.76 -8.98
CA VAL A 144 16.07 23.33 -8.63
C VAL A 144 17.33 22.81 -7.93
N PHE A 145 18.51 23.33 -8.25
CA PHE A 145 19.78 22.89 -7.66
C PHE A 145 20.04 23.46 -6.25
N SER A 146 19.18 24.35 -5.74
CA SER A 146 19.22 24.80 -4.35
C SER A 146 18.59 23.79 -3.39
N LEU A 147 17.76 22.87 -3.91
CA LEU A 147 17.01 21.86 -3.16
C LEU A 147 17.87 20.64 -2.78
N ARG A 148 18.92 20.86 -1.99
CA ARG A 148 19.93 19.85 -1.63
C ARG A 148 19.40 18.63 -0.88
N GLY A 149 18.19 18.71 -0.33
CA GLY A 149 17.49 17.61 0.35
C GLY A 149 16.83 16.59 -0.59
N LEU A 150 16.75 16.89 -1.90
CA LEU A 150 16.06 16.04 -2.87
C LEU A 150 16.64 14.62 -2.94
N ARG A 151 15.73 13.64 -2.92
CA ARG A 151 15.99 12.20 -3.07
C ARG A 151 15.42 11.65 -4.37
N ARG A 152 14.35 12.24 -4.88
CA ARG A 152 13.69 11.86 -6.13
C ARG A 152 13.46 13.10 -7.00
N LEU A 153 13.91 13.03 -8.24
CA LEU A 153 13.67 14.05 -9.26
C LEU A 153 13.18 13.39 -10.55
N THR A 154 12.02 13.81 -11.05
CA THR A 154 11.40 13.32 -12.30
C THR A 154 11.17 14.45 -13.28
N LEU A 155 11.84 14.36 -14.43
CA LEU A 155 11.89 15.35 -15.50
C LEU A 155 11.62 14.69 -16.86
N VAL A 156 10.53 13.91 -16.95
CA VAL A 156 10.21 13.11 -18.14
C VAL A 156 9.51 13.99 -19.18
N GLY A 157 9.89 13.88 -20.46
CA GLY A 157 9.13 14.52 -21.54
C GLY A 157 9.14 16.05 -21.50
N MET A 158 10.27 16.67 -21.16
CA MET A 158 10.43 18.12 -21.01
C MET A 158 11.25 18.76 -22.14
N ASP A 159 11.53 18.01 -23.22
CA ASP A 159 12.35 18.46 -24.36
C ASP A 159 13.76 18.99 -24.00
N LEU A 160 14.28 18.63 -22.82
CA LEU A 160 15.60 19.07 -22.35
C LEU A 160 16.70 18.64 -23.31
N THR A 161 17.52 19.60 -23.76
CA THR A 161 18.64 19.36 -24.69
C THR A 161 19.96 19.11 -23.97
N GLU A 162 20.09 19.61 -22.75
CA GLU A 162 21.24 19.39 -21.87
C GLU A 162 20.83 19.26 -20.40
N LEU A 163 21.71 18.62 -19.63
CA LEU A 163 21.65 18.58 -18.17
C LEU A 163 22.80 19.44 -17.63
N PRO A 164 22.53 20.53 -16.89
CA PRO A 164 23.58 21.44 -16.43
C PRO A 164 24.47 20.78 -15.35
N PRO A 165 25.75 21.18 -15.25
CA PRO A 165 26.70 20.68 -14.24
C PRO A 165 26.20 20.77 -12.80
N ASP A 166 25.37 21.77 -12.49
CA ASP A 166 24.80 21.96 -11.15
C ASP A 166 23.94 20.79 -10.64
N ILE A 167 23.59 19.83 -11.49
CA ILE A 167 22.98 18.56 -11.07
C ILE A 167 23.81 17.86 -9.98
N GLY A 168 25.14 17.98 -10.04
CA GLY A 168 26.05 17.39 -9.05
C GLY A 168 25.83 17.88 -7.62
N ARG A 169 25.20 19.06 -7.44
CA ARG A 169 24.85 19.60 -6.12
C ARG A 169 23.79 18.78 -5.39
N LEU A 170 22.98 17.98 -6.11
CA LEU A 170 21.89 17.18 -5.54
C LEU A 170 22.39 15.81 -5.04
N THR A 171 23.43 15.83 -4.20
CA THR A 171 24.16 14.62 -3.75
C THR A 171 23.32 13.62 -2.94
N ASN A 172 22.14 14.02 -2.46
CA ASN A 172 21.16 13.15 -1.78
C ASN A 172 20.24 12.37 -2.73
N LEU A 173 20.31 12.63 -4.05
CA LEU A 173 19.48 11.95 -5.04
C LEU A 173 19.70 10.44 -5.01
N ARG A 174 18.59 9.72 -5.01
CA ARG A 174 18.50 8.26 -5.11
C ARG A 174 17.81 7.83 -6.40
N TYR A 175 16.94 8.67 -6.93
CA TYR A 175 16.17 8.41 -8.14
C TYR A 175 16.21 9.65 -9.04
N LEU A 176 16.72 9.49 -10.26
CA LEU A 176 16.70 10.52 -11.30
C LEU A 176 16.11 9.91 -12.57
N SER A 177 15.01 10.48 -13.07
CA SER A 177 14.44 10.12 -14.37
C SER A 177 14.45 11.32 -15.31
N LEU A 178 15.14 11.13 -16.44
CA LEU A 178 15.30 12.04 -17.56
C LEU A 178 14.77 11.39 -18.86
N VAL A 179 13.88 10.41 -18.73
CA VAL A 179 13.35 9.62 -19.85
C VAL A 179 12.60 10.53 -20.85
N ARG A 180 12.68 10.20 -22.15
CA ARG A 180 12.00 10.92 -23.24
C ARG A 180 12.35 12.42 -23.28
N ASN A 181 13.64 12.76 -23.24
CA ASN A 181 14.13 14.12 -23.50
C ASN A 181 15.00 14.14 -24.78
N ARG A 182 15.71 15.24 -25.02
CA ARG A 182 16.59 15.44 -26.18
C ARG A 182 18.06 15.58 -25.77
N ILE A 183 18.43 15.00 -24.62
CA ILE A 183 19.76 15.19 -24.03
C ILE A 183 20.82 14.52 -24.91
N ALA A 184 21.77 15.31 -25.39
CA ALA A 184 22.85 14.82 -26.26
C ALA A 184 24.11 14.39 -25.49
N ARG A 185 24.34 14.97 -24.31
CA ARG A 185 25.50 14.70 -23.44
C ARG A 185 25.13 14.84 -21.97
N LEU A 186 25.75 14.05 -21.10
CA LEU A 186 25.70 14.23 -19.66
C LEU A 186 26.95 15.00 -19.17
N PRO A 187 26.81 15.86 -18.14
CA PRO A 187 27.95 16.50 -17.49
C PRO A 187 28.76 15.47 -16.67
N SER A 188 30.06 15.72 -16.46
CA SER A 188 30.93 14.90 -15.60
C SER A 188 30.42 14.81 -14.16
N GLU A 189 29.73 15.85 -13.71
CA GLU A 189 29.12 16.06 -12.41
C GLU A 189 28.01 15.04 -12.12
N ILE A 190 27.52 14.30 -13.13
CA ILE A 190 26.65 13.15 -12.90
C ILE A 190 27.30 12.14 -11.93
N GLY A 191 28.63 12.02 -11.94
CA GLY A 191 29.37 11.15 -11.03
C GLY A 191 29.40 11.62 -9.57
N GLU A 192 28.93 12.84 -9.26
CA GLU A 192 28.80 13.34 -7.88
C GLU A 192 27.57 12.78 -7.17
N LEU A 193 26.60 12.22 -7.92
CA LEU A 193 25.37 11.61 -7.40
C LEU A 193 25.62 10.22 -6.79
N THR A 194 26.56 10.11 -5.87
CA THR A 194 27.03 8.84 -5.30
C THR A 194 25.95 8.06 -4.51
N ASN A 195 24.83 8.69 -4.17
CA ASN A 195 23.67 8.04 -3.55
C ASN A 195 22.64 7.49 -4.55
N LEU A 196 22.85 7.72 -5.85
CA LEU A 196 21.90 7.36 -6.90
C LEU A 196 21.76 5.84 -7.01
N ARG A 197 20.51 5.38 -7.03
CA ARG A 197 20.14 3.96 -7.15
C ARG A 197 19.46 3.68 -8.48
N TYR A 198 18.74 4.66 -9.02
CA TYR A 198 18.09 4.58 -10.32
C TYR A 198 18.46 5.79 -11.17
N LEU A 199 18.90 5.52 -12.40
CA LEU A 199 19.16 6.53 -13.43
C LEU A 199 18.41 6.16 -14.72
N GLY A 200 17.34 6.88 -15.01
CA GLY A 200 16.54 6.71 -16.22
C GLY A 200 16.96 7.70 -17.30
N LEU A 201 17.53 7.22 -18.40
CA LEU A 201 17.98 8.02 -19.55
C LEU A 201 17.36 7.54 -20.88
N GLY A 202 16.37 6.65 -20.81
CA GLY A 202 15.76 6.06 -22.00
C GLY A 202 15.12 7.11 -22.93
N GLY A 203 15.24 6.95 -24.24
CA GLY A 203 14.66 7.84 -25.24
C GLY A 203 15.29 9.23 -25.26
N ASN A 204 16.62 9.30 -25.27
CA ASN A 204 17.41 10.54 -25.39
C ASN A 204 18.29 10.51 -26.66
N GLN A 205 19.21 11.47 -26.79
CA GLN A 205 20.10 11.59 -27.95
C GLN A 205 21.58 11.34 -27.58
N LEU A 206 21.84 10.61 -26.48
CA LEU A 206 23.19 10.38 -25.98
C LEU A 206 24.03 9.61 -26.99
N THR A 207 25.22 10.12 -27.28
CA THR A 207 26.22 9.46 -28.15
C THR A 207 27.35 8.80 -27.37
N ALA A 208 27.62 9.30 -26.17
CA ALA A 208 28.57 8.72 -25.21
C ALA A 208 28.09 8.96 -23.78
N LEU A 209 28.69 8.24 -22.83
CA LEU A 209 28.53 8.48 -21.38
C LEU A 209 29.87 9.00 -20.81
N PRO A 210 29.85 9.97 -19.88
CA PRO A 210 31.06 10.43 -19.21
C PRO A 210 31.67 9.29 -18.38
N PRO A 211 33.01 9.14 -18.33
CA PRO A 211 33.68 8.13 -17.51
C PRO A 211 33.28 8.19 -16.02
N GLU A 212 32.94 9.37 -15.53
CA GLU A 212 32.50 9.63 -14.16
C GLU A 212 31.23 8.87 -13.77
N ILE A 213 30.45 8.34 -14.74
CA ILE A 213 29.30 7.47 -14.45
C ILE A 213 29.69 6.24 -13.61
N GLY A 214 30.94 5.77 -13.72
CA GLY A 214 31.45 4.68 -12.89
C GLY A 214 31.59 5.02 -11.40
N ARG A 215 31.48 6.29 -11.00
CA ARG A 215 31.48 6.72 -9.58
C ARG A 215 30.14 6.45 -8.88
N LEU A 216 29.09 6.09 -9.63
CA LEU A 216 27.75 5.81 -9.11
C LEU A 216 27.69 4.44 -8.43
N SER A 217 28.46 4.24 -7.37
CA SER A 217 28.68 2.93 -6.73
C SER A 217 27.43 2.32 -6.07
N LYS A 218 26.36 3.08 -5.87
CA LYS A 218 25.07 2.60 -5.34
C LYS A 218 24.01 2.36 -6.43
N LEU A 219 24.37 2.55 -7.71
CA LEU A 219 23.45 2.41 -8.83
C LEU A 219 23.03 0.95 -8.98
N ARG A 220 21.72 0.72 -9.00
CA ARG A 220 21.10 -0.60 -9.14
C ARG A 220 20.42 -0.77 -10.49
N SER A 221 20.01 0.33 -11.10
CA SER A 221 19.27 0.34 -12.35
C SER A 221 19.67 1.53 -13.21
N LEU A 222 19.98 1.25 -14.47
CA LEU A 222 20.41 2.21 -15.48
C LEU A 222 19.64 1.92 -16.77
N ASP A 223 18.75 2.82 -17.17
CA ASP A 223 18.02 2.71 -18.44
C ASP A 223 18.64 3.60 -19.51
N LEU A 224 19.23 2.99 -20.54
CA LEU A 224 19.85 3.67 -21.68
C LEU A 224 19.12 3.42 -23.01
N ARG A 225 17.97 2.73 -23.00
CA ARG A 225 17.27 2.30 -24.23
C ARG A 225 16.90 3.48 -25.11
N GLY A 226 16.96 3.33 -26.43
CA GLY A 226 16.57 4.40 -27.35
C GLY A 226 17.49 5.63 -27.31
N ASN A 227 18.80 5.43 -27.12
CA ASN A 227 19.86 6.43 -27.32
C ASN A 227 20.68 6.09 -28.58
N ARG A 228 21.74 6.88 -28.85
CA ARG A 228 22.65 6.74 -30.00
C ARG A 228 24.07 6.34 -29.56
N LEU A 229 24.19 5.57 -28.49
CA LEU A 229 25.47 5.16 -27.92
C LEU A 229 26.21 4.21 -28.87
N THR A 230 27.46 4.52 -29.18
CA THR A 230 28.34 3.64 -29.97
C THR A 230 29.27 2.81 -29.08
N GLU A 231 29.55 3.29 -27.87
CA GLU A 231 30.41 2.64 -26.89
C GLU A 231 29.96 2.94 -25.46
N LEU A 232 30.39 2.10 -24.53
CA LEU A 232 30.24 2.33 -23.09
C LEU A 232 31.63 2.52 -22.46
N PRO A 233 31.79 3.46 -21.52
CA PRO A 233 33.08 3.66 -20.86
C PRO A 233 33.47 2.42 -20.06
N PRO A 234 34.77 2.03 -20.01
CA PRO A 234 35.22 0.87 -19.23
C PRO A 234 34.81 0.92 -17.76
N ALA A 235 34.69 2.13 -17.20
CA ALA A 235 34.24 2.37 -15.83
C ALA A 235 32.82 1.83 -15.53
N ILE A 236 32.00 1.56 -16.55
CA ILE A 236 30.67 0.95 -16.40
C ILE A 236 30.74 -0.53 -16.02
N ALA A 237 31.85 -1.22 -16.31
CA ALA A 237 32.01 -2.66 -16.06
C ALA A 237 31.90 -2.99 -14.56
N GLY A 238 32.37 -2.10 -13.68
CA GLY A 238 32.23 -2.23 -12.23
C GLY A 238 30.78 -2.07 -11.72
N LEU A 239 29.86 -1.55 -12.55
CA LEU A 239 28.42 -1.50 -12.25
C LEU A 239 27.67 -2.76 -12.72
N LEU A 240 28.31 -3.61 -13.53
CA LEU A 240 27.74 -4.83 -14.13
C LEU A 240 28.07 -6.11 -13.34
N GLU A 241 28.99 -6.07 -12.38
CA GLU A 241 29.31 -7.20 -11.50
C GLU A 241 28.49 -7.18 -10.19
N LEU A 242 27.17 -7.44 -10.22
CA LEU A 242 26.37 -7.89 -9.06
C LEU A 242 25.04 -8.53 -9.54
N PRO A 243 24.37 -9.39 -8.74
CA PRO A 243 23.70 -10.62 -9.18
C PRO A 243 22.32 -10.35 -9.78
N HIS A 244 22.23 -10.30 -11.10
CA HIS A 244 20.95 -10.32 -11.80
C HIS A 244 21.08 -11.02 -13.17
N PRO A 245 20.21 -11.98 -13.54
CA PRO A 245 20.31 -12.73 -14.79
C PRO A 245 20.24 -11.86 -16.06
N ALA A 246 19.74 -10.62 -15.96
CA ALA A 246 19.72 -9.68 -17.08
C ALA A 246 21.11 -9.15 -17.48
N GLY A 247 22.05 -9.02 -16.55
CA GLY A 247 23.42 -8.56 -16.85
C GLY A 247 24.25 -9.63 -17.57
N ARG A 248 24.02 -10.89 -17.22
CA ARG A 248 24.69 -12.05 -17.83
C ARG A 248 24.26 -12.27 -19.28
N ALA A 249 22.97 -12.07 -19.59
CA ALA A 249 22.43 -12.16 -20.95
C ALA A 249 22.89 -11.01 -21.88
N ALA A 250 23.21 -9.84 -21.32
CA ALA A 250 23.76 -8.72 -22.09
C ALA A 250 25.26 -8.87 -22.36
N ALA A 251 26.01 -9.39 -21.38
CA ALA A 251 27.44 -9.69 -21.52
C ALA A 251 27.71 -10.90 -22.44
N GLU A 252 26.87 -11.94 -22.41
CA GLU A 252 27.01 -13.12 -23.28
C GLU A 252 26.62 -12.84 -24.75
N ARG A 253 25.81 -11.81 -25.02
CA ARG A 253 25.45 -11.37 -26.38
C ARG A 253 26.51 -10.50 -27.06
N LEU A 254 27.43 -9.92 -26.30
CA LEU A 254 28.48 -9.03 -26.79
C LEU A 254 29.86 -9.70 -26.59
N GLY A 255 30.15 -10.71 -27.41
CA GLY A 255 31.49 -11.29 -27.48
C GLY A 255 32.55 -10.25 -27.89
N PRO A 256 33.84 -10.48 -27.59
CA PRO A 256 34.88 -9.44 -27.55
C PRO A 256 35.39 -8.94 -28.91
N ASN A 257 34.72 -9.25 -30.01
CA ASN A 257 35.14 -8.82 -31.34
C ASN A 257 33.99 -8.94 -32.33
N ARG A 258 33.43 -7.81 -32.78
CA ARG A 258 32.97 -7.63 -34.16
C ARG A 258 32.83 -6.13 -34.46
N ARG A 259 33.65 -5.66 -35.40
CA ARG A 259 33.59 -4.33 -36.00
C ARG A 259 32.20 -4.13 -36.62
N PHE A 260 31.56 -3.00 -36.30
CA PHE A 260 30.40 -2.52 -37.05
C PHE A 260 30.90 -1.80 -38.29
N GLU A 261 30.72 -2.42 -39.45
CA GLU A 261 30.78 -1.70 -40.72
C GLU A 261 29.50 -0.88 -40.89
N ASN A 262 29.74 0.35 -41.32
CA ASN A 262 28.86 1.48 -41.30
C ASN A 262 28.40 1.69 -42.74
N GLU A 263 27.12 1.48 -43.05
CA GLU A 263 26.51 2.03 -44.26
C GLU A 263 25.20 2.73 -43.90
N GLY A 264 25.28 4.05 -43.80
CA GLY A 264 24.15 4.91 -43.51
C GLY A 264 23.15 4.96 -44.65
N ARG A 265 21.90 4.57 -44.35
CA ARG A 265 20.68 5.11 -44.96
C ARG A 265 19.55 5.10 -43.92
N PRO A 266 18.65 6.11 -43.92
CA PRO A 266 17.59 6.21 -42.93
C PRO A 266 16.46 5.23 -43.25
N LEU A 267 16.12 4.35 -42.32
CA LEU A 267 14.94 3.48 -42.41
C LEU A 267 13.81 4.07 -41.54
N LEU A 268 13.08 5.01 -42.14
CA LEU A 268 11.68 5.25 -41.78
C LEU A 268 10.84 4.63 -42.88
N GLY A 269 10.23 3.48 -42.61
CA GLY A 269 9.28 2.82 -43.48
C GLY A 269 8.41 1.82 -42.72
N PRO A 270 7.17 1.57 -43.15
CA PRO A 270 6.13 0.83 -42.40
C PRO A 270 6.44 -0.66 -42.18
N ASP A 271 7.49 -1.17 -42.81
CA ASP A 271 7.80 -2.60 -42.82
C ASP A 271 8.39 -3.12 -41.50
N LEU A 272 8.82 -2.24 -40.58
CA LEU A 272 9.30 -2.68 -39.26
C LEU A 272 8.14 -3.07 -38.32
N GLU A 273 6.95 -2.49 -38.45
CA GLU A 273 5.78 -2.93 -37.65
C GLU A 273 5.30 -4.32 -38.09
N ALA A 274 5.38 -4.63 -39.39
CA ALA A 274 5.12 -5.97 -39.90
C ALA A 274 6.23 -6.97 -39.53
N THR A 275 7.49 -6.55 -39.61
CA THR A 275 8.64 -7.42 -39.29
C THR A 275 8.78 -7.69 -37.78
N ILE A 276 8.29 -6.80 -36.90
CA ILE A 276 8.22 -7.04 -35.45
C ILE A 276 7.04 -7.96 -35.08
N ALA A 277 5.94 -7.93 -35.84
CA ALA A 277 4.79 -8.80 -35.62
C ALA A 277 5.09 -10.29 -35.96
N GLU A 278 5.99 -10.57 -36.91
CA GLU A 278 6.29 -11.94 -37.35
C GLU A 278 7.33 -12.71 -36.49
N SER A 279 7.80 -12.17 -35.35
CA SER A 279 8.91 -12.79 -34.58
C SER A 279 8.62 -13.20 -33.12
N ARG A 280 7.36 -13.29 -32.67
CA ARG A 280 7.02 -14.00 -31.42
C ARG A 280 5.83 -14.92 -31.65
N SER A 281 6.05 -16.23 -31.59
CA SER A 281 4.95 -17.19 -31.40
C SER A 281 4.19 -16.81 -30.13
N LEU A 282 2.84 -16.84 -30.18
CA LEU A 282 2.02 -16.70 -28.97
C LEU A 282 2.41 -17.82 -27.97
N PRO A 283 2.45 -17.52 -26.67
CA PRO A 283 2.82 -18.51 -25.66
C PRO A 283 1.78 -19.63 -25.61
N GLY A 284 2.24 -20.88 -25.48
CA GLY A 284 1.36 -22.03 -25.31
C GLY A 284 0.77 -22.12 -23.90
N ILE A 285 -0.24 -22.98 -23.69
CA ILE A 285 -0.94 -23.14 -22.40
C ILE A 285 0.01 -23.35 -21.21
N GLU A 286 1.04 -24.18 -21.36
CA GLU A 286 1.96 -24.47 -20.26
C GLU A 286 2.79 -23.24 -19.86
N GLU A 287 3.17 -22.41 -20.82
CA GLU A 287 3.89 -21.15 -20.56
C GLU A 287 2.98 -20.13 -19.85
N VAL A 288 1.70 -20.12 -20.21
CA VAL A 288 0.69 -19.27 -19.55
C VAL A 288 0.41 -19.78 -18.12
N ALA A 289 0.29 -21.08 -17.92
CA ALA A 289 0.10 -21.68 -16.60
C ALA A 289 1.27 -21.37 -15.66
N GLU A 290 2.52 -21.53 -16.13
CA GLU A 290 3.71 -21.20 -15.33
C GLU A 290 3.77 -19.70 -14.99
N LEU A 291 3.36 -18.82 -15.92
CA LEU A 291 3.25 -17.39 -15.65
C LEU A 291 2.23 -17.10 -14.54
N VAL A 292 1.03 -17.67 -14.63
CA VAL A 292 -0.05 -17.49 -13.66
C VAL A 292 0.37 -17.99 -12.26
N GLU A 293 0.95 -19.18 -12.16
CA GLU A 293 1.43 -19.73 -10.88
C GLU A 293 2.50 -18.84 -10.23
N ARG A 294 3.43 -18.32 -11.04
CA ARG A 294 4.46 -17.38 -10.55
C ARG A 294 3.83 -16.09 -10.02
N MET A 295 2.80 -15.58 -10.68
CA MET A 295 2.10 -14.37 -10.25
C MET A 295 1.34 -14.58 -8.95
N GLU A 296 0.67 -15.71 -8.79
CA GLU A 296 -0.02 -16.09 -7.56
C GLU A 296 0.98 -16.26 -6.39
N ALA A 297 2.14 -16.86 -6.64
CA ALA A 297 3.21 -16.99 -5.64
C ALA A 297 3.78 -15.63 -5.19
N MET A 298 3.86 -14.66 -6.11
CA MET A 298 4.26 -13.28 -5.79
C MET A 298 3.21 -12.56 -4.93
N GLU A 299 1.92 -12.70 -5.23
CA GLU A 299 0.85 -12.12 -4.40
C GLU A 299 0.83 -12.70 -2.99
N ALA A 300 1.13 -13.99 -2.84
CA ALA A 300 1.21 -14.66 -1.54
C ALA A 300 2.47 -14.26 -0.72
N GLY A 301 3.27 -13.29 -1.18
CA GLY A 301 4.49 -12.85 -0.50
C GLY A 301 5.62 -13.90 -0.50
N ARG A 302 5.49 -14.98 -1.28
CA ARG A 302 6.42 -16.12 -1.26
C ARG A 302 7.68 -15.89 -2.09
N VAL A 303 7.77 -14.79 -2.88
CA VAL A 303 8.90 -14.54 -3.78
C VAL A 303 9.15 -13.04 -4.07
N THR A 304 10.41 -12.60 -4.06
CA THR A 304 10.84 -11.18 -4.28
C THR A 304 11.29 -10.90 -5.73
N TRP A 305 10.43 -11.09 -6.73
CA TRP A 305 10.73 -10.77 -8.15
C TRP A 305 10.04 -9.48 -8.64
N GLU A 306 10.50 -8.91 -9.75
CA GLU A 306 9.81 -7.82 -10.47
C GLU A 306 8.49 -8.34 -11.09
N ARG A 307 7.39 -7.56 -10.96
CA ARG A 307 6.10 -7.90 -11.59
C ARG A 307 6.27 -8.07 -13.11
N PRO A 308 5.62 -9.06 -13.74
CA PRO A 308 5.63 -9.20 -15.19
C PRO A 308 5.17 -7.90 -15.86
N ASN A 309 5.90 -7.45 -16.89
CA ASN A 309 5.47 -6.29 -17.68
C ASN A 309 4.11 -6.57 -18.34
N VAL A 310 3.21 -5.58 -18.36
CA VAL A 310 1.87 -5.62 -18.97
C VAL A 310 1.89 -6.27 -20.36
N ALA A 311 2.89 -5.98 -21.18
CA ALA A 311 3.04 -6.59 -22.51
C ALA A 311 3.18 -8.13 -22.53
N ARG A 312 3.67 -8.75 -21.44
CA ARG A 312 3.70 -10.22 -21.31
C ARG A 312 2.33 -10.78 -20.91
N LEU A 313 1.55 -10.03 -20.14
CA LEU A 313 0.18 -10.42 -19.76
C LEU A 313 -0.75 -10.34 -20.96
N ASP A 314 -0.64 -9.29 -21.77
CA ASP A 314 -1.40 -9.15 -23.02
C ASP A 314 -1.07 -10.28 -24.01
N GLN A 315 0.21 -10.68 -24.11
CA GLN A 315 0.64 -11.81 -24.95
C GLN A 315 0.11 -13.15 -24.43
N ALA A 316 0.08 -13.36 -23.12
CA ALA A 316 -0.47 -14.56 -22.51
C ALA A 316 -2.00 -14.65 -22.69
N ALA A 317 -2.70 -13.53 -22.55
CA ALA A 317 -4.15 -13.46 -22.77
C ALA A 317 -4.50 -13.77 -24.23
N ALA A 318 -3.80 -13.14 -25.18
CA ALA A 318 -4.01 -13.40 -26.60
C ALA A 318 -3.70 -14.86 -27.00
N GLY A 319 -2.67 -15.48 -26.41
CA GLY A 319 -2.36 -16.90 -26.64
C GLY A 319 -3.46 -17.84 -26.13
N LEU A 320 -4.05 -17.51 -24.98
CA LEU A 320 -5.10 -18.32 -24.37
C LEU A 320 -6.46 -18.13 -25.06
N GLU A 321 -6.78 -16.92 -25.51
CA GLU A 321 -7.94 -16.63 -26.35
C GLU A 321 -7.87 -17.41 -27.67
N ALA A 322 -6.71 -17.38 -28.36
CA ALA A 322 -6.51 -18.15 -29.59
C ALA A 322 -6.67 -19.67 -29.36
N HIS A 323 -6.17 -20.21 -28.24
CA HIS A 323 -6.38 -21.62 -27.91
C HIS A 323 -7.87 -21.94 -27.66
N LEU A 324 -8.59 -21.09 -26.93
CA LEU A 324 -10.01 -21.27 -26.65
C LEU A 324 -10.89 -21.11 -27.90
N GLU A 325 -10.45 -20.36 -28.91
CA GLU A 325 -11.11 -20.34 -30.23
C GLU A 325 -11.01 -21.69 -30.94
N GLU A 326 -9.86 -22.37 -30.85
CA GLU A 326 -9.64 -23.70 -31.45
C GLU A 326 -10.22 -24.84 -30.59
N HIS A 327 -10.24 -24.65 -29.27
CA HIS A 327 -10.62 -25.65 -28.26
C HIS A 327 -11.55 -25.05 -27.19
N PRO A 328 -12.80 -24.71 -27.54
CA PRO A 328 -13.71 -23.97 -26.65
C PRO A 328 -14.18 -24.74 -25.41
N ASP A 329 -14.05 -26.06 -25.41
CA ASP A 329 -14.44 -26.93 -24.29
C ASP A 329 -13.23 -27.40 -23.44
N ASP A 330 -12.06 -26.80 -23.61
CA ASP A 330 -10.89 -27.10 -22.79
C ASP A 330 -11.06 -26.48 -21.39
N VAL A 331 -11.54 -27.29 -20.44
CA VAL A 331 -11.79 -26.91 -19.04
C VAL A 331 -10.56 -26.27 -18.39
N ARG A 332 -9.36 -26.77 -18.66
CA ARG A 332 -8.13 -26.23 -18.06
C ARG A 332 -7.81 -24.85 -18.64
N ALA A 333 -7.99 -24.66 -19.95
CA ALA A 333 -7.82 -23.37 -20.59
C ALA A 333 -8.85 -22.34 -20.11
N LEU A 334 -10.11 -22.74 -19.87
CA LEU A 334 -11.17 -21.88 -19.32
C LEU A 334 -10.86 -21.41 -17.88
N ILE A 335 -10.35 -22.31 -17.03
CA ILE A 335 -9.91 -21.97 -15.67
C ILE A 335 -8.70 -21.03 -15.71
N LEU A 336 -7.68 -21.34 -16.52
CA LEU A 336 -6.52 -20.45 -16.74
C LEU A 336 -6.97 -19.08 -17.29
N TYR A 337 -8.01 -19.10 -18.12
CA TYR A 337 -8.89 -18.00 -18.54
C TYR A 337 -9.07 -16.95 -17.45
N ALA A 338 -9.85 -17.40 -16.48
CA ALA A 338 -10.29 -16.61 -15.36
C ALA A 338 -9.14 -16.27 -14.39
N ARG A 339 -8.18 -17.18 -14.21
CA ARG A 339 -6.99 -16.96 -13.38
C ARG A 339 -6.12 -15.83 -13.91
N LEU A 340 -5.87 -15.78 -15.22
CA LEU A 340 -5.08 -14.72 -15.85
C LEU A 340 -5.84 -13.39 -15.86
N GLY A 341 -7.16 -13.42 -16.08
CA GLY A 341 -8.04 -12.25 -16.06
C GLY A 341 -7.96 -11.43 -14.77
N ARG A 342 -7.71 -12.09 -13.64
CA ARG A 342 -7.40 -11.45 -12.35
C ARG A 342 -6.23 -10.47 -12.44
N PHE A 343 -5.21 -10.79 -13.24
CA PHE A 343 -3.96 -10.05 -13.34
C PHE A 343 -3.90 -9.08 -14.53
N ALA A 344 -4.72 -9.28 -15.55
CA ALA A 344 -4.70 -8.47 -16.78
C ALA A 344 -5.38 -7.09 -16.62
N SER A 345 -6.07 -6.82 -15.50
CA SER A 345 -6.81 -5.57 -15.26
C SER A 345 -5.97 -4.35 -14.82
N VAL A 346 -4.64 -4.34 -15.05
CA VAL A 346 -3.71 -3.31 -14.53
C VAL A 346 -3.60 -2.06 -15.43
N SER A 347 -4.64 -1.73 -16.20
CA SER A 347 -4.69 -0.47 -16.99
C SER A 347 -5.61 0.60 -16.41
N GLN A 348 -6.29 0.35 -15.29
CA GLN A 348 -6.92 1.40 -14.48
C GLN A 348 -6.70 1.12 -13.00
N PRO A 349 -6.03 2.02 -12.24
CA PRO A 349 -6.06 1.92 -10.79
C PRO A 349 -7.52 2.02 -10.36
N ASP A 350 -8.00 1.06 -9.57
CA ASP A 350 -9.32 1.19 -8.98
C ASP A 350 -9.33 2.41 -8.05
N VAL A 351 -9.91 3.50 -8.53
CA VAL A 351 -10.22 4.66 -7.70
C VAL A 351 -11.45 4.27 -6.86
N ILE A 352 -11.16 3.62 -5.74
CA ILE A 352 -11.57 3.95 -4.36
C ILE A 352 -12.46 5.18 -4.07
N SER A 353 -13.40 5.65 -4.90
CA SER A 353 -14.31 6.75 -4.52
C SER A 353 -15.41 6.21 -3.60
N ARG A 354 -15.70 6.91 -2.49
CA ARG A 354 -16.76 6.55 -1.53
C ARG A 354 -18.18 6.92 -2.02
N GLU A 355 -18.30 7.53 -3.20
CA GLU A 355 -19.54 8.21 -3.63
C GLU A 355 -20.14 7.68 -4.94
N GLU A 356 -19.49 6.73 -5.62
CA GLU A 356 -20.10 6.09 -6.79
C GLU A 356 -20.81 4.80 -6.36
N GLY A 357 -22.15 4.81 -6.41
CA GLY A 357 -22.96 3.59 -6.38
C GLY A 357 -22.60 2.63 -7.53
N PRO A 358 -23.12 1.39 -7.56
CA PRO A 358 -22.66 0.37 -8.50
C PRO A 358 -23.29 0.61 -9.88
N PRO A 359 -22.49 1.07 -10.86
CA PRO A 359 -22.47 0.35 -12.14
C PRO A 359 -21.12 0.49 -12.88
N SER A 360 -20.25 -0.53 -12.86
CA SER A 360 -19.23 -0.86 -13.90
C SER A 360 -18.29 -2.04 -13.53
N TYR A 361 -18.39 -2.58 -12.31
CA TYR A 361 -17.49 -3.63 -11.82
C TYR A 361 -17.86 -5.04 -12.36
N ASP A 362 -19.14 -5.40 -12.43
CA ASP A 362 -19.63 -6.68 -13.00
C ASP A 362 -19.18 -6.91 -14.44
N ALA A 363 -19.24 -5.87 -15.28
CA ALA A 363 -18.93 -6.00 -16.70
C ALA A 363 -17.46 -6.39 -16.98
N ARG A 364 -16.53 -6.03 -16.08
CA ARG A 364 -15.10 -6.34 -16.24
C ARG A 364 -14.77 -7.81 -15.95
N TYR A 365 -15.47 -8.41 -14.98
CA TYR A 365 -15.24 -9.80 -14.58
C TYR A 365 -16.22 -10.79 -15.23
N ALA A 366 -17.30 -10.30 -15.85
CA ALA A 366 -18.28 -11.12 -16.55
C ALA A 366 -17.65 -12.12 -17.54
N PRO A 367 -16.62 -11.78 -18.36
CA PRO A 367 -16.00 -12.76 -19.25
C PRO A 367 -15.30 -13.91 -18.51
N PHE A 368 -14.72 -13.63 -17.35
CA PHE A 368 -14.01 -14.62 -16.54
C PHE A 368 -14.98 -15.50 -15.76
N LEU A 369 -16.05 -14.91 -15.21
CA LEU A 369 -17.14 -15.66 -14.58
C LEU A 369 -17.83 -16.57 -15.60
N ALA A 370 -18.11 -16.07 -16.82
CA ALA A 370 -18.68 -16.88 -17.88
C ALA A 370 -17.77 -18.05 -18.30
N ALA A 371 -16.45 -17.85 -18.34
CA ALA A 371 -15.50 -18.93 -18.59
C ALA A 371 -15.53 -20.00 -17.49
N LEU A 372 -15.64 -19.59 -16.22
CA LEU A 372 -15.77 -20.52 -15.08
C LEU A 372 -17.11 -21.24 -15.06
N ASP A 373 -18.21 -20.53 -15.34
CA ASP A 373 -19.53 -21.14 -15.47
C ASP A 373 -19.53 -22.19 -16.59
N ARG A 374 -18.91 -21.89 -17.74
CA ARG A 374 -18.73 -22.87 -18.82
C ARG A 374 -17.86 -24.06 -18.41
N ALA A 375 -16.77 -23.82 -17.67
CA ALA A 375 -15.94 -24.90 -17.13
C ALA A 375 -16.72 -25.80 -16.17
N LEU A 376 -17.61 -25.23 -15.33
CA LEU A 376 -18.46 -25.95 -14.40
C LEU A 376 -19.63 -26.67 -15.08
N GLU A 377 -20.13 -26.17 -16.21
CA GLU A 377 -21.08 -26.91 -17.05
C GLU A 377 -20.45 -28.19 -17.64
N LEU A 378 -19.18 -28.10 -18.03
CA LEU A 378 -18.41 -29.20 -18.62
C LEU A 378 -17.91 -30.19 -17.55
N ASP A 379 -17.46 -29.68 -16.40
CA ASP A 379 -17.02 -30.45 -15.25
C ASP A 379 -17.53 -29.83 -13.93
N PRO A 380 -18.73 -30.22 -13.46
CA PRO A 380 -19.29 -29.73 -12.20
C PRO A 380 -18.49 -30.12 -10.95
N THR A 381 -17.59 -31.10 -11.07
CA THR A 381 -16.79 -31.64 -9.96
C THR A 381 -15.40 -30.97 -9.84
N SER A 382 -15.11 -29.98 -10.68
CA SER A 382 -13.87 -29.22 -10.62
C SER A 382 -13.83 -28.30 -9.40
N ALA A 383 -13.18 -28.77 -8.33
CA ALA A 383 -12.97 -27.97 -7.12
C ALA A 383 -12.17 -26.68 -7.40
N GLU A 384 -11.26 -26.71 -8.38
CA GLU A 384 -10.48 -25.53 -8.80
C GLU A 384 -11.36 -24.47 -9.47
N ALA A 385 -12.30 -24.87 -10.34
CA ALA A 385 -13.23 -23.93 -10.97
C ALA A 385 -14.15 -23.25 -9.92
N HIS A 386 -14.69 -24.03 -8.98
CA HIS A 386 -15.45 -23.49 -7.84
C HIS A 386 -14.61 -22.53 -6.98
N TYR A 387 -13.36 -22.88 -6.67
CA TYR A 387 -12.46 -22.01 -5.91
C TYR A 387 -12.21 -20.67 -6.62
N TRP A 388 -11.92 -20.69 -7.93
CA TRP A 388 -11.68 -19.46 -8.68
C TRP A 388 -12.94 -18.63 -8.87
N ARG A 389 -14.11 -19.25 -9.02
CA ARG A 389 -15.40 -18.56 -9.02
C ARG A 389 -15.62 -17.83 -7.70
N ALA A 390 -15.35 -18.50 -6.58
CA ALA A 390 -15.41 -17.92 -5.25
C ALA A 390 -14.42 -16.75 -5.07
N ARG A 391 -13.20 -16.88 -5.61
CA ARG A 391 -12.15 -15.85 -5.56
C ARG A 391 -12.47 -14.61 -6.40
N ILE A 392 -13.15 -14.77 -7.53
CA ILE A 392 -13.58 -13.64 -8.34
C ILE A 392 -14.77 -12.91 -7.69
N ASN A 393 -15.76 -13.63 -7.15
CA ASN A 393 -16.92 -13.03 -6.49
C ASN A 393 -16.62 -12.45 -5.08
N GLY A 394 -15.62 -12.99 -4.41
CA GLY A 394 -15.30 -12.72 -3.02
C GLY A 394 -14.44 -11.48 -2.77
N ILE A 395 -13.90 -11.44 -1.55
CA ILE A 395 -13.06 -10.35 -1.04
C ILE A 395 -11.84 -10.08 -1.92
N ARG A 396 -11.67 -8.81 -2.28
CA ARG A 396 -10.42 -8.27 -2.79
C ARG A 396 -9.30 -8.28 -1.73
N VAL A 397 -8.13 -8.75 -2.15
CA VAL A 397 -6.85 -8.84 -1.44
C VAL A 397 -6.58 -7.63 -0.52
N PRO A 398 -6.26 -7.82 0.77
CA PRO A 398 -5.59 -6.77 1.53
C PRO A 398 -4.26 -6.48 0.84
N ASP A 399 -4.07 -5.27 0.34
CA ASP A 399 -2.74 -4.84 -0.08
C ASP A 399 -1.94 -4.51 1.17
N ILE A 400 -1.40 -5.57 1.78
CA ILE A 400 -0.54 -5.49 2.97
C ILE A 400 0.73 -4.69 2.63
N SER A 401 1.14 -4.64 1.35
CA SER A 401 2.31 -3.87 0.90
C SER A 401 2.09 -2.35 0.84
N SER A 402 0.84 -1.88 0.85
CA SER A 402 0.49 -0.46 0.90
C SER A 402 -0.16 -0.01 2.22
N GLY A 403 -0.26 -0.89 3.21
CA GLY A 403 -0.84 -0.59 4.52
C GLY A 403 -2.33 -0.21 4.45
N ARG A 404 -3.06 -0.65 3.42
CA ARG A 404 -4.49 -0.32 3.28
C ARG A 404 -5.31 -1.59 3.09
N MET A 405 -6.33 -1.72 3.93
CA MET A 405 -7.38 -2.71 3.71
C MET A 405 -8.40 -2.13 2.74
N ALA A 406 -8.61 -2.84 1.63
CA ALA A 406 -9.57 -2.47 0.61
C ALA A 406 -10.43 -3.70 0.29
N TYR A 407 -11.38 -3.99 1.18
CA TYR A 407 -12.41 -4.98 0.91
C TYR A 407 -13.43 -4.39 -0.05
N ARG A 408 -13.52 -4.95 -1.25
CA ARG A 408 -14.71 -4.77 -2.11
C ARG A 408 -15.24 -6.16 -2.43
N HIS A 409 -16.51 -6.38 -2.10
CA HIS A 409 -17.25 -7.58 -2.42
C HIS A 409 -18.01 -7.35 -3.73
N LEU A 410 -17.98 -8.31 -4.66
CA LEU A 410 -18.90 -8.37 -5.79
C LEU A 410 -20.23 -8.96 -5.31
N ASP A 411 -20.15 -10.18 -4.81
CA ASP A 411 -21.27 -10.95 -4.28
C ASP A 411 -20.74 -11.93 -3.22
N LEU A 412 -20.86 -11.54 -1.96
CA LEU A 412 -20.37 -12.34 -0.85
C LEU A 412 -21.13 -13.68 -0.70
N GLN A 413 -22.40 -13.73 -1.10
CA GLN A 413 -23.20 -14.94 -0.98
C GLN A 413 -22.76 -15.97 -2.02
N GLU A 414 -22.64 -15.56 -3.29
CA GLU A 414 -22.11 -16.42 -4.37
C GLU A 414 -20.66 -16.86 -4.09
N ALA A 415 -19.85 -16.00 -3.48
CA ALA A 415 -18.49 -16.36 -3.07
C ALA A 415 -18.47 -17.44 -1.99
N ILE A 416 -19.38 -17.37 -1.00
CA ILE A 416 -19.51 -18.39 0.04
C ILE A 416 -19.99 -19.71 -0.57
N GLU A 417 -21.02 -19.69 -1.41
CA GLU A 417 -21.59 -20.91 -2.03
C GLU A 417 -20.55 -21.64 -2.90
N ALA A 418 -19.84 -20.91 -3.75
CA ALA A 418 -18.77 -21.48 -4.57
C ALA A 418 -17.59 -22.00 -3.72
N ALA A 419 -17.22 -21.29 -2.64
CA ALA A 419 -16.16 -21.74 -1.74
C ALA A 419 -16.57 -22.99 -0.93
N GLU A 420 -17.83 -23.09 -0.50
CA GLU A 420 -18.39 -24.28 0.14
C GLU A 420 -18.29 -25.49 -0.79
N ALA A 421 -18.70 -25.35 -2.06
CA ALA A 421 -18.58 -26.41 -3.06
C ALA A 421 -17.12 -26.84 -3.29
N ALA A 422 -16.18 -25.89 -3.38
CA ALA A 422 -14.75 -26.20 -3.53
C ALA A 422 -14.20 -26.99 -2.33
N VAL A 423 -14.57 -26.61 -1.11
CA VAL A 423 -14.15 -27.31 0.13
C VAL A 423 -14.82 -28.67 0.25
N GLU A 424 -16.07 -28.83 -0.16
CA GLU A 424 -16.75 -30.14 -0.16
C GLU A 424 -16.09 -31.13 -1.11
N LEU A 425 -15.71 -30.67 -2.32
CA LEU A 425 -15.05 -31.50 -3.33
C LEU A 425 -13.57 -31.80 -2.99
N ALA A 426 -12.90 -30.88 -2.29
CA ALA A 426 -11.49 -31.03 -1.91
C ALA A 426 -11.26 -30.60 -0.44
N PRO A 427 -11.77 -31.38 0.53
CA PRO A 427 -11.72 -31.00 1.93
C PRO A 427 -10.29 -30.91 2.45
N GLU A 428 -9.32 -31.66 1.94
CA GLU A 428 -7.93 -31.56 2.44
C GLU A 428 -7.18 -30.31 1.94
N ASN A 429 -7.77 -29.50 1.05
CA ASN A 429 -7.13 -28.32 0.50
C ASN A 429 -7.23 -27.10 1.45
N ILE A 430 -6.10 -26.75 2.08
CA ILE A 430 -6.00 -25.66 3.05
C ILE A 430 -6.36 -24.30 2.43
N ALA A 431 -5.89 -24.00 1.21
CA ALA A 431 -6.14 -22.72 0.56
C ALA A 431 -7.64 -22.49 0.29
N TYR A 432 -8.41 -23.56 0.06
CA TYR A 432 -9.86 -23.48 -0.16
C TYR A 432 -10.58 -23.21 1.15
N ARG A 433 -10.15 -23.88 2.24
CA ARG A 433 -10.68 -23.64 3.60
C ARG A 433 -10.39 -22.22 4.07
N GLU A 434 -9.18 -21.71 3.87
CA GLU A 434 -8.80 -20.33 4.21
C GLU A 434 -9.71 -19.32 3.53
N ALA A 435 -9.92 -19.47 2.21
CA ALA A 435 -10.79 -18.57 1.45
C ALA A 435 -12.23 -18.59 2.00
N LEU A 436 -12.80 -19.78 2.21
CA LEU A 436 -14.14 -19.94 2.79
C LEU A 436 -14.22 -19.31 4.19
N ALA A 437 -13.22 -19.54 5.05
CA ALA A 437 -13.17 -18.99 6.39
C ALA A 437 -13.17 -17.46 6.37
N LEU A 438 -12.38 -16.83 5.50
CA LEU A 438 -12.35 -15.38 5.37
C LEU A 438 -13.67 -14.80 4.86
N TYR A 439 -14.36 -15.49 3.94
CA TYR A 439 -15.70 -15.05 3.49
C TYR A 439 -16.76 -15.19 4.59
N LEU A 440 -16.70 -16.26 5.38
CA LEU A 440 -17.56 -16.45 6.53
C LEU A 440 -17.30 -15.39 7.62
N VAL A 441 -16.04 -15.02 7.84
CA VAL A 441 -15.64 -13.93 8.74
C VAL A 441 -16.23 -12.61 8.27
N ALA A 442 -16.13 -12.30 6.97
CA ALA A 442 -16.74 -11.10 6.40
C ALA A 442 -18.27 -11.09 6.50
N ALA A 443 -18.90 -12.25 6.40
CA ALA A 443 -20.33 -12.43 6.66
C ALA A 443 -20.67 -12.48 8.16
N ARG A 444 -19.70 -12.24 9.06
CA ARG A 444 -19.83 -12.27 10.53
C ARG A 444 -20.29 -13.63 11.07
N ARG A 445 -19.98 -14.72 10.37
CA ARG A 445 -20.29 -16.12 10.72
C ARG A 445 -19.08 -16.82 11.37
N TYR A 446 -18.51 -16.23 12.43
CA TYR A 446 -17.28 -16.68 13.07
C TYR A 446 -17.28 -18.16 13.52
N PRO A 447 -18.35 -18.72 14.13
CA PRO A 447 -18.34 -20.13 14.55
C PRO A 447 -18.20 -21.09 13.36
N ARG A 448 -18.88 -20.78 12.24
CA ARG A 448 -18.73 -21.58 11.00
C ARG A 448 -17.33 -21.45 10.42
N ALA A 449 -16.73 -20.25 10.44
CA ALA A 449 -15.37 -20.06 9.99
C ALA A 449 -14.36 -20.90 10.80
N LEU A 450 -14.56 -20.97 12.13
CA LEU A 450 -13.74 -21.79 13.02
C LEU A 450 -13.91 -23.28 12.71
N ASP A 451 -15.15 -23.75 12.51
CA ASP A 451 -15.43 -25.14 12.12
C ASP A 451 -14.75 -25.54 10.81
N VAL A 452 -14.76 -24.65 9.80
CA VAL A 452 -14.11 -24.88 8.50
C VAL A 452 -12.59 -25.05 8.65
N MET A 453 -11.97 -24.27 9.54
CA MET A 453 -10.52 -24.31 9.77
C MET A 453 -10.10 -25.40 10.77
N ARG A 454 -11.00 -25.95 11.59
CA ARG A 454 -10.66 -26.93 12.64
C ARG A 454 -9.88 -28.16 12.14
N PRO A 455 -10.18 -28.75 10.97
CA PRO A 455 -9.40 -29.87 10.44
C PRO A 455 -8.03 -29.48 9.85
N ALA A 456 -7.79 -28.20 9.57
CA ALA A 456 -6.52 -27.75 8.98
C ALA A 456 -5.38 -27.83 10.01
N GLU A 457 -4.33 -28.58 9.69
CA GLU A 457 -3.08 -28.74 10.46
C GLU A 457 -3.23 -28.92 11.98
N GLY A 458 -4.26 -29.63 12.43
CA GLY A 458 -4.47 -29.94 13.85
C GLY A 458 -4.62 -28.70 14.74
N GLY A 459 -5.16 -27.61 14.19
CA GLY A 459 -5.41 -26.36 14.92
C GLY A 459 -4.18 -25.46 15.09
N ARG A 460 -3.13 -25.66 14.29
CA ARG A 460 -1.92 -24.81 14.29
C ARG A 460 -1.93 -23.71 13.24
N HIS A 461 -3.00 -23.63 12.43
CA HIS A 461 -3.13 -22.62 11.40
C HIS A 461 -3.45 -21.23 12.02
N PRO A 462 -2.79 -20.13 11.60
CA PRO A 462 -2.98 -18.80 12.20
C PRO A 462 -4.44 -18.34 12.28
N ILE A 463 -5.20 -18.47 11.18
CA ILE A 463 -6.65 -18.16 11.15
C ILE A 463 -7.42 -18.99 12.18
N TYR A 464 -7.12 -20.28 12.32
CA TYR A 464 -7.78 -21.13 13.31
C TYR A 464 -7.49 -20.65 14.72
N THR A 465 -6.21 -20.39 15.04
CA THR A 465 -5.79 -19.90 16.35
C THR A 465 -6.49 -18.60 16.71
N LEU A 466 -6.52 -17.63 15.79
CA LEU A 466 -7.20 -16.36 16.01
C LEU A 466 -8.71 -16.55 16.25
N LEU A 467 -9.38 -17.35 15.43
CA LEU A 467 -10.81 -17.65 15.60
C LEU A 467 -11.11 -18.40 16.90
N ALA A 468 -10.24 -19.33 17.31
CA ALA A 468 -10.38 -20.06 18.56
C ALA A 468 -10.17 -19.12 19.77
N ASP A 469 -9.23 -18.18 19.68
CA ASP A 469 -9.02 -17.16 20.72
C ASP A 469 -10.20 -16.20 20.84
N MET A 470 -10.85 -15.86 19.73
CA MET A 470 -12.10 -15.09 19.77
C MET A 470 -13.19 -15.85 20.54
N GLU A 471 -13.29 -17.16 20.38
CA GLU A 471 -14.27 -17.96 21.16
C GLU A 471 -13.85 -18.12 22.62
N ALA A 472 -12.54 -18.26 22.89
CA ALA A 472 -12.01 -18.56 24.22
C ALA A 472 -12.02 -17.37 25.19
N VAL A 473 -12.00 -16.12 24.71
CA VAL A 473 -12.02 -14.93 25.57
C VAL A 473 -13.46 -14.48 25.82
N PRO A 474 -13.98 -14.63 27.06
CA PRO A 474 -15.36 -14.30 27.40
C PRO A 474 -15.61 -12.80 27.30
N ILE A 475 -16.85 -12.45 26.99
CA ILE A 475 -17.31 -11.07 26.81
C ILE A 475 -18.53 -10.83 27.70
N PRO A 476 -18.62 -9.69 28.42
CA PRO A 476 -19.79 -9.37 29.23
C PRO A 476 -21.08 -9.32 28.41
N GLU A 477 -22.20 -9.81 28.97
CA GLU A 477 -23.49 -9.83 28.25
C GLU A 477 -23.99 -8.44 27.84
N SER A 478 -23.62 -7.40 28.59
CA SER A 478 -23.97 -6.01 28.29
C SER A 478 -23.14 -5.38 27.17
N ALA A 479 -22.15 -6.10 26.63
CA ALA A 479 -21.23 -5.60 25.63
C ALA A 479 -21.87 -5.60 24.24
N THR A 480 -21.84 -4.44 23.58
CA THR A 480 -22.27 -4.28 22.18
C THR A 480 -21.02 -4.31 21.29
N PHE A 481 -20.92 -5.30 20.41
CA PHE A 481 -19.80 -5.39 19.47
C PHE A 481 -19.83 -4.23 18.48
N SER A 482 -18.68 -3.59 18.26
CA SER A 482 -18.50 -2.55 17.27
C SER A 482 -17.56 -3.00 16.15
N PRO A 483 -18.10 -3.55 15.04
CA PRO A 483 -17.29 -4.09 13.96
C PRO A 483 -16.51 -3.01 13.20
N GLU A 484 -17.15 -1.89 12.86
CA GLU A 484 -16.54 -0.82 12.06
C GLU A 484 -15.33 -0.20 12.80
N ASP A 485 -15.44 -0.09 14.12
CA ASP A 485 -14.35 0.40 14.95
C ASP A 485 -13.24 -0.63 15.15
N SER A 486 -13.60 -1.92 15.25
CA SER A 486 -12.63 -3.02 15.31
C SER A 486 -11.79 -3.05 14.04
N GLU A 487 -12.44 -2.95 12.88
CA GLU A 487 -11.78 -2.88 11.57
C GLU A 487 -10.87 -1.66 11.47
N SER A 488 -11.39 -0.47 11.79
CA SER A 488 -10.61 0.77 11.74
C SER A 488 -9.37 0.71 12.65
N PHE A 489 -9.51 0.21 13.88
CA PHE A 489 -8.36 0.06 14.78
C PHE A 489 -7.37 -0.98 14.25
N ALA A 490 -7.85 -2.09 13.69
CA ALA A 490 -6.98 -3.12 13.13
C ALA A 490 -6.20 -2.64 11.91
N GLU A 491 -6.82 -1.82 11.05
CA GLU A 491 -6.16 -1.13 9.94
C GLU A 491 -5.02 -0.22 10.42
N GLN A 492 -5.27 0.57 11.48
CA GLN A 492 -4.24 1.42 12.06
C GLN A 492 -3.06 0.62 12.63
N GLN A 493 -3.32 -0.54 13.25
CA GLN A 493 -2.25 -1.41 13.74
C GLN A 493 -1.46 -2.05 12.58
N LEU A 494 -2.13 -2.46 11.50
CA LEU A 494 -1.50 -2.96 10.27
C LEU A 494 -0.57 -1.90 9.65
N GLN A 495 -1.02 -0.64 9.56
CA GLN A 495 -0.23 0.49 9.05
C GLN A 495 1.01 0.80 9.88
N ARG A 496 0.96 0.47 11.18
CA ARG A 496 2.08 0.62 12.11
C ARG A 496 2.99 -0.60 12.13
N GLU A 497 2.81 -1.54 11.19
CA GLU A 497 3.55 -2.79 11.07
C GLU A 497 3.47 -3.65 12.36
N ARG A 498 2.41 -3.47 13.15
CA ARG A 498 2.16 -4.24 14.39
C ARG A 498 1.40 -5.54 14.11
N PHE A 499 0.67 -5.57 13.01
CA PHE A 499 0.11 -6.79 12.43
C PHE A 499 0.75 -6.99 11.06
N SER A 500 1.04 -8.23 10.72
CA SER A 500 1.47 -8.63 9.38
C SER A 500 0.34 -9.25 8.55
N ASP A 501 -0.73 -9.69 9.20
CA ASP A 501 -1.76 -10.57 8.63
C ASP A 501 -3.08 -10.54 9.44
N TYR A 502 -4.18 -10.89 8.79
CA TYR A 502 -5.54 -11.05 9.36
C TYR A 502 -5.99 -10.00 10.40
N PRO A 503 -5.79 -8.69 10.18
CA PRO A 503 -6.08 -7.66 11.17
C PRO A 503 -7.53 -7.70 11.70
N MET A 504 -8.52 -8.03 10.86
CA MET A 504 -9.93 -8.13 11.28
C MET A 504 -10.23 -9.26 12.29
N LEU A 505 -9.35 -10.27 12.38
CA LEU A 505 -9.45 -11.35 13.37
C LEU A 505 -8.66 -11.05 14.64
N ARG A 506 -7.78 -10.04 14.59
CA ARG A 506 -6.87 -9.69 15.70
C ARG A 506 -7.45 -8.69 16.66
N VAL A 507 -8.50 -7.96 16.29
CA VAL A 507 -9.07 -6.89 17.12
C VAL A 507 -10.56 -7.10 17.28
N ARG A 508 -11.02 -7.01 18.53
CA ARG A 508 -12.45 -6.88 18.84
C ARG A 508 -12.66 -5.71 19.78
N MET A 509 -13.58 -4.83 19.42
CA MET A 509 -13.98 -3.69 20.21
C MET A 509 -15.44 -3.81 20.61
N TYR A 510 -15.71 -3.52 21.88
CA TYR A 510 -17.06 -3.52 22.43
C TYR A 510 -17.32 -2.23 23.19
N VAL A 511 -18.58 -1.79 23.19
CA VAL A 511 -19.09 -0.71 24.05
C VAL A 511 -19.94 -1.33 25.15
N LEU A 512 -19.72 -0.94 26.41
CA LEU A 512 -20.38 -1.54 27.57
C LEU A 512 -20.59 -0.50 28.69
N PRO A 513 -21.74 -0.55 29.39
CA PRO A 513 -22.08 0.39 30.45
C PRO A 513 -21.49 -0.07 31.80
N LEU A 514 -20.24 -0.51 31.79
CA LEU A 514 -19.53 -1.01 32.97
C LEU A 514 -18.31 -0.14 33.24
N THR A 515 -17.97 -0.01 34.51
CA THR A 515 -16.71 0.58 35.00
C THR A 515 -15.54 -0.38 34.79
N ALA A 516 -14.31 0.14 34.86
CA ALA A 516 -13.12 -0.70 34.79
C ALA A 516 -13.09 -1.78 35.89
N ASP A 517 -13.53 -1.46 37.10
CA ASP A 517 -13.57 -2.39 38.25
C ASP A 517 -14.58 -3.54 38.02
N GLU A 518 -15.72 -3.26 37.39
CA GLU A 518 -16.71 -4.28 37.03
C GLU A 518 -16.18 -5.20 35.92
N ILE A 519 -15.45 -4.64 34.95
CA ILE A 519 -14.79 -5.41 33.89
C ILE A 519 -13.67 -6.29 34.47
N GLU A 520 -12.87 -5.76 35.41
CA GLU A 520 -11.84 -6.52 36.10
C GLU A 520 -12.46 -7.70 36.88
N THR A 521 -13.52 -7.43 37.65
CA THR A 521 -14.24 -8.46 38.40
C THR A 521 -14.78 -9.55 37.49
N PHE A 522 -15.32 -9.18 36.32
CA PHE A 522 -15.77 -10.13 35.32
C PHE A 522 -14.64 -11.06 34.86
N TYR A 523 -13.49 -10.50 34.48
CA TYR A 523 -12.36 -11.31 34.01
C TYR A 523 -11.66 -12.10 35.13
N ALA A 524 -11.59 -11.58 36.36
CA ALA A 524 -11.08 -12.29 37.52
C ALA A 524 -11.92 -13.53 37.89
N GLY A 525 -13.21 -13.57 37.52
CA GLY A 525 -14.04 -14.76 37.63
C GLY A 525 -13.74 -15.85 36.59
N HIS A 526 -13.00 -15.52 35.53
CA HIS A 526 -12.66 -16.45 34.44
C HIS A 526 -11.17 -16.80 34.40
N TYR A 527 -10.31 -15.90 34.85
CA TYR A 527 -8.86 -16.05 34.84
C TYR A 527 -8.28 -15.73 36.22
N ASP A 528 -7.71 -16.75 36.86
CA ASP A 528 -7.07 -16.60 38.16
C ASP A 528 -5.95 -15.56 38.09
N GLY A 529 -5.96 -14.62 39.03
CA GLY A 529 -4.95 -13.56 39.12
C GLY A 529 -5.09 -12.45 38.08
N PHE A 530 -6.20 -12.40 37.34
CA PHE A 530 -6.50 -11.26 36.47
C PHE A 530 -6.67 -9.98 37.30
N GLU A 531 -5.90 -8.96 36.91
CA GLU A 531 -5.88 -7.65 37.52
C GLU A 531 -5.43 -6.65 36.44
N PHE A 532 -6.14 -5.54 36.29
CA PHE A 532 -5.67 -4.47 35.42
C PHE A 532 -4.46 -3.78 36.03
N SER A 533 -3.59 -3.26 35.16
CA SER A 533 -2.56 -2.32 35.60
C SER A 533 -3.15 -1.04 36.16
N GLU A 534 -2.36 -0.32 36.97
CA GLU A 534 -2.67 1.09 37.29
C GLU A 534 -2.99 1.88 36.01
N PRO A 535 -4.09 2.65 35.99
CA PRO A 535 -4.53 3.28 34.77
C PRO A 535 -3.65 4.45 34.38
N GLU A 536 -3.39 4.59 33.09
CA GLU A 536 -2.90 5.84 32.54
C GLU A 536 -4.10 6.78 32.30
N THR A 537 -3.98 8.03 32.74
CA THR A 537 -5.07 9.02 32.71
C THR A 537 -4.70 10.19 31.80
N GLN A 538 -5.64 10.61 30.95
CA GLN A 538 -5.53 11.80 30.12
C GLN A 538 -6.73 12.73 30.34
N GLU A 539 -6.45 14.00 30.59
CA GLU A 539 -7.49 15.05 30.63
C GLU A 539 -7.90 15.43 29.20
N LEU A 540 -9.21 15.49 28.96
CA LEU A 540 -9.81 15.80 27.67
C LEU A 540 -10.39 17.22 27.60
N GLY A 541 -10.34 17.99 28.70
CA GLY A 541 -10.90 19.33 28.84
C GLY A 541 -12.28 19.35 29.52
N GLU A 542 -12.68 20.52 30.06
CA GLU A 542 -13.97 20.73 30.75
C GLU A 542 -14.32 19.74 31.88
N GLY A 543 -13.30 19.17 32.54
CA GLY A 543 -13.49 18.18 33.61
C GLY A 543 -13.74 16.76 33.11
N ALA A 544 -13.67 16.51 31.79
CA ALA A 544 -13.68 15.19 31.21
C ALA A 544 -12.28 14.55 31.28
N GLU A 545 -12.24 13.26 31.61
CA GLU A 545 -11.01 12.46 31.65
C GLU A 545 -11.23 11.10 31.00
N ALA A 546 -10.17 10.57 30.41
CA ALA A 546 -10.10 9.21 29.91
C ALA A 546 -9.06 8.41 30.70
N ARG A 547 -9.44 7.20 31.09
CA ARG A 547 -8.58 6.28 31.82
C ARG A 547 -8.43 4.99 31.05
N VAL A 548 -7.21 4.53 30.92
CA VAL A 548 -6.86 3.30 30.20
C VAL A 548 -6.35 2.28 31.20
N TYR A 549 -6.93 1.09 31.13
CA TYR A 549 -6.55 -0.09 31.88
C TYR A 549 -6.08 -1.17 30.90
N VAL A 550 -5.05 -1.93 31.25
CA VAL A 550 -4.55 -3.04 30.43
C VAL A 550 -4.23 -4.26 31.29
N ALA A 551 -4.54 -5.43 30.76
CA ALA A 551 -4.22 -6.73 31.31
C ALA A 551 -3.83 -7.67 30.16
N LEU A 552 -3.02 -8.69 30.44
CA LEU A 552 -2.54 -9.63 29.44
C LEU A 552 -2.99 -11.04 29.79
N LEU A 553 -3.42 -11.78 28.77
CA LEU A 553 -3.65 -13.22 28.82
C LEU A 553 -2.63 -13.89 27.92
N ALA A 554 -1.90 -14.90 28.41
CA ALA A 554 -1.02 -15.71 27.57
C ALA A 554 -1.36 -17.19 27.68
N ARG A 555 -0.92 -17.99 26.70
CA ARG A 555 -1.12 -19.44 26.75
C ARG A 555 -0.08 -20.08 27.68
N ALA A 556 -0.55 -20.87 28.63
CA ALA A 556 0.27 -21.75 29.45
C ALA A 556 -0.35 -23.14 29.49
N ASN A 557 0.39 -24.16 29.07
CA ASN A 557 -0.07 -25.56 29.01
C ASN A 557 -1.35 -25.81 28.18
N GLY A 558 -1.63 -24.96 27.19
CA GLY A 558 -2.80 -25.06 26.32
C GLY A 558 -3.95 -24.12 26.69
N ASP A 559 -4.01 -23.68 27.95
CA ASP A 559 -5.05 -22.79 28.48
C ASP A 559 -4.57 -21.33 28.59
N ARG A 560 -5.52 -20.38 28.59
CA ARG A 560 -5.23 -18.95 28.79
C ARG A 560 -5.14 -18.63 30.28
N GLN A 561 -4.07 -17.95 30.67
CA GLN A 561 -3.84 -17.47 32.05
C GLN A 561 -3.55 -15.98 32.07
N ALA A 562 -3.97 -15.30 33.13
CA ALA A 562 -3.67 -13.89 33.32
C ALA A 562 -2.21 -13.67 33.74
N ILE A 563 -1.58 -12.66 33.14
CA ILE A 563 -0.23 -12.21 33.48
C ILE A 563 -0.31 -10.77 33.97
N LYS A 564 0.26 -10.52 35.15
CA LYS A 564 0.39 -9.16 35.68
C LYS A 564 1.39 -8.37 34.84
N VAL A 565 0.96 -7.20 34.37
CA VAL A 565 1.80 -6.32 33.54
C VAL A 565 3.08 -5.89 34.25
N SER A 566 3.07 -5.82 35.59
CA SER A 566 4.27 -5.52 36.41
C SER A 566 5.36 -6.59 36.33
N ASP A 567 4.98 -7.83 36.02
CA ASP A 567 5.84 -9.00 36.14
C ASP A 567 6.49 -9.37 34.80
N ILE A 568 6.23 -8.57 33.76
CA ILE A 568 6.72 -8.81 32.40
C ILE A 568 8.06 -8.10 32.20
N GLU A 569 9.13 -8.90 32.09
CA GLU A 569 10.48 -8.39 31.78
C GLU A 569 10.69 -8.15 30.27
N GLU A 570 10.09 -9.00 29.43
CA GLU A 570 10.10 -8.97 27.96
C GLU A 570 8.80 -9.62 27.44
N ILE A 571 8.20 -9.09 26.37
CA ILE A 571 7.02 -9.71 25.76
C ILE A 571 7.51 -10.58 24.60
N GLU A 572 7.57 -11.89 24.78
CA GLU A 572 7.52 -12.80 23.64
C GLU A 572 6.07 -12.76 23.13
N THR A 573 5.84 -11.97 22.07
CA THR A 573 4.52 -11.58 21.55
C THR A 573 3.77 -12.68 20.81
N ASP A 574 4.28 -13.90 20.83
CA ASP A 574 3.88 -14.91 19.84
C ASP A 574 2.57 -15.62 20.20
N ASP A 575 2.03 -15.40 21.41
CA ASP A 575 0.77 -16.01 21.86
C ASP A 575 0.08 -15.23 23.02
N ALA A 576 0.03 -13.90 22.94
CA ALA A 576 -0.55 -13.03 23.99
C ALA A 576 -1.77 -12.22 23.52
N ILE A 577 -2.80 -12.17 24.36
CA ILE A 577 -4.00 -11.37 24.16
C ILE A 577 -3.99 -10.21 25.16
N LEU A 578 -4.02 -8.99 24.64
CA LEU A 578 -4.20 -7.77 25.40
C LEU A 578 -5.70 -7.53 25.61
N VAL A 579 -6.10 -7.44 26.87
CA VAL A 579 -7.43 -6.96 27.28
C VAL A 579 -7.25 -5.54 27.79
N SER A 580 -7.94 -4.57 27.17
CA SER A 580 -7.88 -3.17 27.60
C SER A 580 -9.27 -2.60 27.82
N ALA A 581 -9.45 -1.91 28.94
CA ALA A 581 -10.66 -1.16 29.23
C ALA A 581 -10.36 0.33 29.18
N PHE A 582 -11.21 1.08 28.48
CA PHE A 582 -11.11 2.53 28.36
C PHE A 582 -12.33 3.14 29.00
N GLU A 583 -12.16 3.75 30.15
CA GLU A 583 -13.24 4.36 30.90
C GLU A 583 -13.25 5.87 30.63
N LEU A 584 -14.40 6.38 30.18
CA LEU A 584 -14.62 7.80 29.95
C LEU A 584 -15.49 8.38 31.06
N ARG A 585 -15.05 9.48 31.66
CA ARG A 585 -15.76 10.17 32.76
C ARG A 585 -15.98 11.64 32.43
N GLY A 586 -17.14 12.17 32.80
CA GLY A 586 -17.44 13.60 32.72
C GLY A 586 -17.66 14.13 31.29
N MET A 587 -17.89 13.26 30.30
CA MET A 587 -18.14 13.64 28.90
C MET A 587 -19.50 14.35 28.73
N PRO A 588 -19.54 15.57 28.13
CA PRO A 588 -20.79 16.23 27.75
C PRO A 588 -21.61 15.35 26.80
N ALA A 589 -22.94 15.38 26.90
CA ALA A 589 -23.83 14.55 26.07
C ALA A 589 -23.60 14.75 24.55
N GLU A 590 -23.20 15.95 24.14
CA GLU A 590 -22.92 16.34 22.76
C GLU A 590 -21.55 15.86 22.25
N ALA A 591 -20.61 15.55 23.16
CA ALA A 591 -19.27 15.05 22.86
C ALA A 591 -19.16 13.52 22.85
N ARG A 592 -20.29 12.82 23.03
CA ARG A 592 -20.40 11.35 23.03
C ARG A 592 -20.31 10.74 21.62
N VAL A 593 -19.37 11.21 20.80
CA VAL A 593 -19.00 10.65 19.49
C VAL A 593 -17.49 10.41 19.53
N ALA A 594 -17.10 9.21 19.97
CA ALA A 594 -15.70 8.92 20.29
C ALA A 594 -15.26 7.52 19.83
N THR A 595 -15.83 7.02 18.73
CA THR A 595 -15.36 5.76 18.14
C THR A 595 -14.46 6.01 16.93
N PRO A 596 -13.55 5.07 16.57
CA PRO A 596 -12.69 5.16 15.39
C PRO A 596 -13.43 5.44 14.08
N ALA A 597 -14.65 4.93 13.92
CA ALA A 597 -15.52 5.18 12.78
C ALA A 597 -16.45 6.41 12.95
N GLY A 598 -16.36 7.13 14.08
CA GLY A 598 -17.15 8.33 14.36
C GLY A 598 -18.61 8.03 14.72
N HIS A 599 -18.90 6.85 15.27
CA HIS A 599 -20.26 6.47 15.66
C HIS A 599 -20.66 7.11 17.00
N PRO A 600 -21.91 7.60 17.12
CA PRO A 600 -22.42 8.12 18.38
C PRO A 600 -22.60 7.00 19.39
N ILE A 601 -22.24 7.27 20.65
CA ILE A 601 -22.50 6.34 21.75
C ILE A 601 -24.01 6.29 22.00
N PRO A 602 -24.61 5.11 22.20
CA PRO A 602 -26.04 5.00 22.39
C PRO A 602 -26.51 5.84 23.60
N PRO A 603 -27.64 6.57 23.50
CA PRO A 603 -28.10 7.52 24.51
C PRO A 603 -28.46 6.90 25.87
N ASN A 604 -28.54 5.56 25.95
CA ASN A 604 -28.88 4.83 27.17
C ASN A 604 -27.70 4.57 28.11
N TYR A 605 -26.48 4.92 27.70
CA TYR A 605 -25.29 4.80 28.53
C TYR A 605 -25.21 6.05 29.42
N GLY A 606 -25.07 5.87 30.74
CA GLY A 606 -25.03 6.95 31.73
C GLY A 606 -23.79 7.85 31.60
N ASP A 607 -23.37 8.47 32.70
CA ASP A 607 -22.20 9.38 32.71
C ASP A 607 -20.85 8.64 32.66
N ILE A 608 -20.87 7.31 32.77
CA ILE A 608 -19.71 6.41 32.71
C ILE A 608 -20.05 5.25 31.79
N TYR A 609 -19.16 5.00 30.83
CA TYR A 609 -19.17 3.82 29.97
C TYR A 609 -17.72 3.48 29.60
N SER A 610 -17.51 2.22 29.20
CA SER A 610 -16.19 1.75 28.81
C SER A 610 -16.18 1.19 27.40
N TYR A 611 -15.03 1.32 26.74
CA TYR A 611 -14.69 0.49 25.59
C TYR A 611 -13.82 -0.67 26.04
N LEU A 612 -14.18 -1.89 25.64
CA LEU A 612 -13.39 -3.08 25.86
C LEU A 612 -12.71 -3.48 24.56
N PHE A 613 -11.39 -3.55 24.58
CA PHE A 613 -10.56 -4.01 23.48
C PHE A 613 -9.98 -5.37 23.84
N VAL A 614 -10.13 -6.32 22.92
CA VAL A 614 -9.43 -7.60 22.96
C VAL A 614 -8.57 -7.65 21.72
N VAL A 615 -7.24 -7.59 21.92
CA VAL A 615 -6.26 -7.49 20.84
C VAL A 615 -5.30 -8.67 20.90
N ASN A 616 -5.23 -9.44 19.82
CA ASN A 616 -4.29 -10.54 19.65
C ASN A 616 -3.08 -10.06 18.83
N TYR A 617 -1.99 -9.78 19.53
CA TYR A 617 -0.68 -9.56 18.90
C TYR A 617 -0.08 -10.94 18.65
N GLY A 618 0.21 -11.27 17.41
CA GLY A 618 0.85 -12.53 17.05
C GLY A 618 1.77 -12.32 15.88
N VAL A 619 2.97 -12.88 15.98
CA VAL A 619 4.11 -12.86 15.03
C VAL A 619 4.46 -11.45 14.54
N VAL A 620 5.40 -10.82 15.23
CA VAL A 620 6.30 -9.85 14.61
C VAL A 620 7.63 -10.58 14.51
N ASP A 621 8.01 -10.98 13.30
CA ASP A 621 9.32 -11.58 12.99
C ASP A 621 10.47 -10.56 13.18
#